data_AF-T1B9K0-F1
#
_entry.id   AF-T1B9K0-F1
#
_cell.length_a   1.000
_cell.length_b   1.000
_cell.length_c   1.000
_cell.angle_alpha   90.00
_cell.angle_beta   90.00
_cell.angle_gamma   90.00
#
_symmetry.space_group_name_H-M   'P 1'
#
loop_
_entity.id
_entity.type
_entity.pdbx_description
1 polymer ?
#
loop_
_entity_poly.entity_id
_entity_poly.type
_entity_poly.pdbx_seq_one_letter_code
_entity_poly.pdbx_strand_id
1 'polypeptide(L)'
;ASDYVLIPVQAEFFALEGLTQLLSVVDLVNTRLGRTLKILGMAVTMFNSRTKSSNEVLEDVRKHYPQHLFKTIIPRNVAVTDS
;
A
#
# COMPACT_ATOMS: atom_id res chain seq x y z
N ALA A 1 15.53 -1.17 -14.71
CA ALA A 1 14.19 -0.65 -15.07
C ALA A 1 13.16 -1.69 -14.65
N SER A 2 12.06 -1.31 -14.00
CA SER A 2 11.06 -2.26 -13.51
C SER A 2 9.81 -2.25 -14.37
N ASP A 3 9.16 -3.41 -14.50
CA ASP A 3 7.87 -3.58 -15.19
C ASP A 3 6.68 -3.40 -14.23
N TYR A 4 6.95 -3.53 -12.92
CA TYR A 4 5.92 -3.52 -11.89
C TYR A 4 6.27 -2.63 -10.69
N VAL A 5 5.23 -2.18 -9.98
CA VAL A 5 5.31 -1.45 -8.71
C VAL A 5 4.53 -2.18 -7.62
N LEU A 6 5.20 -2.42 -6.50
CA LEU A 6 4.61 -2.85 -5.23
C LEU A 6 4.32 -1.61 -4.38
N ILE A 7 3.10 -1.49 -3.86
CA ILE A 7 2.70 -0.36 -3.01
C ILE A 7 2.58 -0.84 -1.56
N PRO A 8 3.52 -0.49 -0.67
CA PRO A 8 3.32 -0.72 0.76
C PRO A 8 2.29 0.27 1.31
N VAL A 9 1.27 -0.22 2.01
CA VAL A 9 0.26 0.61 2.68
C VAL A 9 0.38 0.42 4.18
N GLN A 10 0.92 1.43 4.85
CA GLN A 10 1.11 1.41 6.30
C GLN A 10 -0.24 1.50 7.02
N ALA A 11 -0.51 0.61 7.98
CA ALA A 11 -1.80 0.52 8.68
C ALA A 11 -1.97 1.61 9.77
N GLU A 12 -1.71 2.88 9.43
CA GLU A 12 -1.83 4.04 10.31
C GLU A 12 -2.77 5.11 9.70
N PHE A 13 -3.30 5.99 10.55
CA PHE A 13 -4.22 7.04 10.14
C PHE A 13 -3.60 7.90 9.00
N PHE A 14 -4.39 8.23 7.97
CA PHE A 14 -4.01 8.93 6.72
C PHE A 14 -3.38 8.11 5.57
N ALA A 15 -3.23 6.79 5.69
CA ALA A 15 -2.58 5.98 4.64
C ALA A 15 -3.23 6.02 3.23
N LEU A 16 -4.50 6.42 3.14
CA LEU A 16 -5.27 6.41 1.89
C LEU A 16 -5.16 7.70 1.08
N GLU A 17 -4.94 8.84 1.72
CA GLU A 17 -4.86 10.13 1.03
C GLU A 17 -3.66 10.16 0.07
N GLY A 18 -2.51 9.67 0.55
CA GLY A 18 -1.29 9.53 -0.25
C GLY A 18 -1.37 8.45 -1.33
N LEU A 19 -2.28 7.48 -1.21
CA LEU A 19 -2.42 6.38 -2.17
C LEU A 19 -2.92 6.89 -3.52
N THR A 20 -3.95 7.74 -3.53
CA THR A 20 -4.45 8.35 -4.77
C THR A 20 -3.36 9.16 -5.46
N GLN A 21 -2.59 9.94 -4.70
CA GLN A 21 -1.49 10.73 -5.26
C GLN A 21 -0.39 9.83 -5.86
N LEU A 22 -0.04 8.73 -5.19
CA LEU A 22 0.93 7.76 -5.70
C LEU A 22 0.47 7.13 -7.03
N LEU A 23 -0.81 6.76 -7.13
CA LEU A 23 -1.37 6.21 -8.36
C LEU A 23 -1.28 7.21 -9.51
N SER A 24 -1.55 8.50 -9.25
CA SER A 24 -1.38 9.56 -10.25
C SER A 24 0.08 9.73 -10.68
N VAL A 25 1.04 9.55 -9.77
CA VAL A 25 2.48 9.60 -10.12
C VAL A 25 2.87 8.44 -11.04
N VAL A 26 2.36 7.22 -10.79
CA VAL A 26 2.60 6.06 -11.66
C VAL A 26 2.06 6.33 -13.07
N ASP A 27 0.86 6.90 -13.18
CA ASP A 27 0.25 7.26 -14.46
C ASP A 27 1.04 8.35 -15.21
N LEU A 28 1.52 9.36 -14.47
CA LEU A 28 2.37 10.41 -15.04
C LEU A 28 3.68 9.85 -15.59
N VAL A 29 4.31 8.91 -14.88
CA VAL A 29 5.54 8.23 -15.33
C VAL A 29 5.28 7.45 -16.61
N ASN A 30 4.16 6.72 -16.69
CA ASN A 30 3.78 6.00 -17.90
C ASN A 30 3.58 6.95 -19.09
N THR A 31 2.85 8.03 -18.87
CA THR A 31 2.53 9.02 -19.91
C THR A 31 3.76 9.78 -20.39
N ARG A 32 4.59 10.30 -19.47
CA ARG A 32 5.75 11.14 -19.82
C ARG A 32 6.92 10.35 -20.41
N LEU A 33 7.15 9.13 -19.94
CA LEU A 33 8.30 8.33 -20.35
C LEU A 33 7.95 7.24 -21.37
N GLY A 34 6.69 7.14 -21.80
CA GLY A 34 6.22 6.08 -22.69
C GLY A 34 6.40 4.68 -22.10
N ARG A 35 6.33 4.57 -20.76
CA ARG A 35 6.52 3.30 -20.03
C ARG A 35 5.18 2.60 -19.83
N THR A 36 5.26 1.30 -19.53
CA THR A 36 4.10 0.49 -19.14
C THR A 36 4.33 -0.13 -17.77
N LEU A 37 4.56 0.72 -16.77
CA LEU A 37 4.66 0.34 -15.37
C LEU A 37 3.29 -0.14 -14.88
N LYS A 38 3.20 -1.38 -14.42
CA LYS A 38 1.97 -1.99 -13.90
C LYS A 38 2.00 -2.05 -12.37
N ILE A 39 0.83 -1.97 -11.73
CA ILE A 39 0.75 -2.21 -10.29
C ILE A 39 0.74 -3.71 -10.06
N LEU A 40 1.74 -4.22 -9.33
CA LEU A 40 1.79 -5.61 -8.91
C LEU A 40 0.72 -5.89 -7.86
N GLY A 41 0.58 -4.96 -6.91
CA GLY A 41 -0.38 -5.04 -5.82
C GLY A 41 0.01 -4.14 -4.65
N MET A 42 -0.82 -4.16 -3.63
CA MET A 42 -0.73 -3.39 -2.40
C MET A 42 -0.52 -4.34 -1.23
N ALA A 43 0.55 -4.14 -0.46
CA ALA A 43 0.83 -4.94 0.73
C ALA A 43 0.57 -4.08 1.97
N VAL A 44 -0.35 -4.51 2.84
CA VAL A 44 -0.59 -3.81 4.11
C VAL A 44 0.56 -4.12 5.06
N THR A 45 1.20 -3.08 5.59
CA THR A 45 2.40 -3.18 6.42
C THR A 45 2.22 -2.58 7.81
N MET A 46 3.10 -2.99 8.73
CA MET A 46 3.10 -2.57 10.14
C MET A 46 1.74 -2.77 10.84
N PHE A 47 0.97 -3.77 10.40
CA PHE A 47 -0.39 -4.01 10.87
C PHE A 47 -0.40 -4.43 12.34
N ASN A 48 -1.28 -3.80 13.12
CA ASN A 48 -1.56 -4.19 14.50
C ASN A 48 -3.07 -4.41 14.66
N SER A 49 -3.51 -5.67 14.77
CA SER A 49 -4.94 -6.01 14.90
C SER A 49 -5.63 -5.41 16.14
N ARG A 50 -4.85 -4.97 17.14
CA ARG A 50 -5.37 -4.36 18.38
C ARG A 50 -5.72 -2.89 18.21
N THR A 51 -5.25 -2.21 17.17
CA THR A 51 -5.52 -0.78 16.96
C THR A 51 -6.67 -0.61 15.97
N LYS A 52 -7.61 0.27 16.34
CA LYS A 52 -8.76 0.62 15.50
C LYS A 52 -8.30 1.14 14.13
N SER A 53 -7.32 2.05 14.11
CA SER A 53 -6.81 2.64 12.86
C SER A 53 -6.19 1.61 11.91
N SER A 54 -5.50 0.58 12.40
CA SER A 54 -4.97 -0.47 11.52
C SER A 54 -6.08 -1.29 10.86
N ASN A 55 -7.14 -1.59 11.61
CA ASN A 55 -8.31 -2.30 11.07
C ASN A 55 -9.06 -1.44 10.04
N GLU A 56 -9.29 -0.16 10.34
CA GLU A 56 -9.95 0.79 9.43
C GLU A 56 -9.19 0.91 8.09
N VAL A 57 -7.87 1.08 8.13
CA VAL A 57 -7.04 1.14 6.90
C VAL A 57 -7.15 -0.15 6.09
N LEU A 58 -7.09 -1.32 6.74
CA LEU A 58 -7.22 -2.60 6.04
C LEU A 58 -8.59 -2.74 5.36
N GLU A 59 -9.66 -2.36 6.05
CA GLU A 59 -11.03 -2.39 5.51
C GLU A 59 -11.17 -1.44 4.31
N ASP A 60 -10.66 -0.22 4.43
CA ASP A 60 -10.74 0.77 3.36
C ASP A 60 -9.93 0.35 2.12
N VAL A 61 -8.69 -0.13 2.29
CA VAL A 61 -7.89 -0.62 1.15
C VAL A 61 -8.60 -1.80 0.49
N ARG A 62 -9.16 -2.72 1.29
CA ARG A 62 -9.91 -3.86 0.78
C ARG A 62 -11.17 -3.42 0.03
N LYS A 63 -11.87 -2.39 0.50
CA LYS A 63 -13.07 -1.85 -0.12
C LYS A 63 -12.79 -1.15 -1.45
N HIS A 64 -11.73 -0.34 -1.51
CA HIS A 64 -11.42 0.49 -2.68
C HIS A 64 -10.55 -0.23 -3.72
N TYR A 65 -9.66 -1.14 -3.29
CA TYR A 65 -8.67 -1.79 -4.15
C TYR A 65 -8.62 -3.32 -3.98
N PRO A 66 -9.77 -4.03 -4.01
CA PRO A 66 -9.83 -5.46 -3.68
C PRO A 66 -8.96 -6.33 -4.61
N GLN A 67 -8.84 -5.95 -5.89
CA GLN A 67 -8.07 -6.71 -6.89
C GLN A 67 -6.57 -6.47 -6.82
N HIS A 68 -6.13 -5.41 -6.13
CA HIS A 68 -4.72 -5.08 -5.96
C HIS A 68 -4.20 -5.45 -4.58
N LEU A 69 -5.06 -5.67 -3.58
CA LEU A 69 -4.63 -6.01 -2.23
C LEU A 69 -4.08 -7.45 -2.15
N PHE A 70 -2.85 -7.59 -1.66
CA PHE A 70 -2.31 -8.90 -1.31
C PHE A 70 -3.06 -9.52 -0.13
N LYS A 71 -3.21 -10.84 -0.16
CA LYS A 71 -3.75 -11.61 0.97
C LYS A 71 -2.83 -11.56 2.20
N THR A 72 -1.52 -11.46 1.97
CA THR A 72 -0.51 -11.38 3.03
C THR A 72 -0.51 -9.99 3.65
N ILE A 73 -0.63 -9.96 4.98
CA ILE A 73 -0.50 -8.75 5.80
C ILE A 73 0.82 -8.84 6.56
N ILE A 74 1.62 -7.77 6.55
CA ILE A 74 2.89 -7.72 7.28
C ILE A 74 2.62 -7.11 8.67
N PRO A 75 2.69 -7.91 9.75
CA PRO A 75 2.43 -7.42 11.09
C PRO A 75 3.55 -6.50 11.57
N ARG A 76 3.25 -5.61 12.52
CA ARG A 76 4.29 -4.89 13.26
C ARG A 76 5.10 -5.89 14.08
N ASN A 77 6.38 -6.05 13.77
CA ASN A 77 7.27 -6.88 14.56
C ASN A 77 7.83 -6.07 15.74
N VAL A 78 7.37 -6.35 16.96
CA VAL A 78 7.89 -5.72 18.18
C VAL A 78 9.34 -6.12 18.48
N ALA A 79 9.82 -7.23 17.91
CA ALA A 79 11.22 -7.67 18.06
C ALA A 79 12.20 -6.93 17.12
N VAL A 80 11.71 -6.10 16.19
CA VAL A 80 12.55 -5.20 15.35
C VAL A 80 12.38 -3.75 15.82
N THR A 81 11.91 -3.56 17.05
CA THR A 81 11.94 -2.26 17.72
C THR A 81 12.94 -2.37 18.85
N ASP A 82 14.23 -2.23 18.54
CA ASP A 82 15.27 -2.10 19.56
C ASP A 82 16.27 -1.02 19.17
N SER A 83 16.52 -0.16 20.18
CA SER A 83 17.61 0.82 20.39
C SER A 83 17.67 2.09 19.54
#